data_AF-A0A9D9LDK5-F1
#
_entry.id   AF-A0A9D9LDK5-F1
#
_cell.length_a   1.000
_cell.length_b   1.000
_cell.length_c   1.000
_cell.angle_alpha   90.00
_cell.angle_beta   90.00
_cell.angle_gamma   90.00
#
_symmetry.space_group_name_H-M   'P 1'
#
loop_
_entity.id
_entity.type
_entity.pdbx_description
1 polymer ?
#
loop_
_entity_poly.entity_id
_entity_poly.type
_entity_poly.pdbx_seq_one_letter_code
_entity_poly.pdbx_strand_id
1 'polypeptide(L)'
;MKIITDLERMADQAVNISQRAIELNEEPQLKPYIDIPIMSQLSQKMLRDSLDAFVRKDVGLARQVIETDNKVDALKNQVFRELLTFMMEDPRTIPRAIGLILVSRHLERVADHATNIAEMVVFLVEGRNIRHASQPSA
;
A
#
# COMPACT_ATOMS: atom_id res chain seq x y z
N MET A 1 -3.92 -17.58 -13.78
CA MET A 1 -2.71 -17.59 -12.93
C MET A 1 -2.19 -16.17 -12.69
N LYS A 2 -3.06 -15.22 -12.26
CA LYS A 2 -2.69 -13.80 -12.05
C LYS A 2 -2.43 -13.45 -10.57
N ILE A 3 -3.22 -14.00 -9.64
CA ILE A 3 -3.05 -13.77 -8.18
C ILE A 3 -1.67 -14.20 -7.67
N ILE A 4 -1.14 -15.32 -8.15
CA ILE A 4 0.17 -15.82 -7.70
C ILE A 4 1.26 -14.77 -7.92
N THR A 5 1.21 -14.07 -9.06
CA THR A 5 2.14 -12.98 -9.35
C THR A 5 1.94 -11.80 -8.40
N ASP A 6 0.70 -11.37 -8.14
CA ASP A 6 0.44 -10.28 -7.19
C ASP A 6 0.94 -10.63 -5.77
N LEU A 7 0.76 -11.87 -5.31
CA LEU A 7 1.25 -12.33 -4.01
C LEU A 7 2.79 -12.35 -3.93
N GLU A 8 3.46 -12.79 -5.00
CA GLU A 8 4.93 -12.76 -5.08
C GLU A 8 5.45 -11.31 -5.03
N ARG A 9 4.82 -10.39 -5.77
CA ARG A 9 5.17 -8.96 -5.72
C ARG A 9 4.94 -8.32 -4.37
N MET A 10 3.91 -8.73 -3.63
CA MET A 10 3.70 -8.30 -2.24
C MET A 10 4.82 -8.82 -1.33
N ALA A 11 5.26 -10.06 -1.52
CA ALA A 11 6.39 -10.62 -0.76
C ALA A 11 7.68 -9.82 -1.02
N ASP A 12 7.94 -9.44 -2.27
CA ASP A 12 9.04 -8.52 -2.61
C ASP A 12 8.94 -7.19 -1.86
N GLN A 13 7.74 -6.61 -1.76
CA GLN A 13 7.55 -5.36 -1.00
C GLN A 13 7.85 -5.57 0.50
N ALA A 14 7.45 -6.71 1.07
CA ALA A 14 7.74 -7.03 2.47
C ALA A 14 9.25 -7.18 2.74
N VAL A 15 10.00 -7.79 1.81
CA VAL A 15 11.46 -7.85 1.87
C VAL A 15 12.07 -6.44 1.83
N ASN A 16 11.61 -5.59 0.91
CA ASN A 16 12.08 -4.21 0.82
C ASN A 16 11.80 -3.40 2.09
N ILE A 17 10.62 -3.55 2.69
CA ILE A 17 10.29 -2.90 3.98
C ILE A 17 11.24 -3.38 5.07
N SER A 18 11.49 -4.69 5.14
CA SER A 18 12.38 -5.29 6.14
C SER A 18 13.80 -4.76 6.03
N GLN A 19 14.33 -4.64 4.80
CA GLN A 19 15.64 -4.08 4.54
C GLN A 19 15.73 -2.61 5.00
N ARG A 20 14.72 -1.79 4.69
CA ARG A 20 14.68 -0.38 5.15
C ARG A 20 14.53 -0.27 6.66
N ALA A 21 13.77 -1.16 7.28
CA ALA A 21 13.62 -1.17 8.74
C ALA A 21 14.96 -1.47 9.44
N ILE A 22 15.77 -2.39 8.90
CA ILE A 22 17.12 -2.68 9.40
C ILE A 22 17.99 -1.42 9.32
N GLU A 23 18.08 -0.80 8.14
CA GLU A 23 18.88 0.41 7.94
C GLU A 23 18.43 1.58 8.82
N LEU A 24 17.12 1.79 8.96
CA LEU A 24 16.58 2.86 9.81
C LEU A 24 16.84 2.64 11.31
N ASN A 25 17.01 1.40 11.75
CA ASN A 25 17.31 1.07 13.14
C ASN A 25 18.79 1.30 13.50
N GLU A 26 19.67 1.52 12.51
CA GLU A 26 21.06 1.93 12.75
C GLU A 26 21.18 3.43 13.06
N GLU A 27 20.09 4.18 12.88
CA GLU A 27 20.02 5.63 13.05
C GLU A 27 19.05 6.01 14.19
N PRO A 28 19.23 7.18 14.84
CA PRO A 28 18.26 7.68 15.80
C PRO A 28 16.89 7.92 15.14
N GLN A 29 15.83 7.46 15.80
CA GLN A 29 14.45 7.61 15.34
C GLN A 29 14.15 9.08 15.00
N LEU A 30 13.68 9.31 13.77
CA LEU A 30 13.38 10.67 13.28
C LEU A 30 12.15 11.26 13.98
N LYS A 31 11.09 10.45 14.12
CA LYS A 31 9.81 10.84 14.70
C LYS A 31 9.04 9.61 15.21
N PRO A 32 8.02 9.78 16.07
CA PRO A 32 7.06 8.73 16.34
C PRO A 32 6.34 8.29 15.05
N TYR A 33 6.26 6.98 14.84
CA TYR A 33 5.60 6.39 13.68
C TYR A 33 4.14 6.09 14.02
N ILE A 34 3.22 6.92 13.50
CA ILE A 34 1.77 6.74 13.68
C ILE A 34 1.13 6.23 12.38
N ASP A 35 1.36 6.95 11.28
CA ASP A 35 0.72 6.64 10.00
C ASP A 35 1.26 5.35 9.35
N ILE A 36 2.56 5.07 9.45
CA ILE A 36 3.16 3.84 8.87
C ILE A 36 2.54 2.55 9.47
N PRO A 37 2.43 2.41 10.81
CA PRO A 37 1.70 1.27 11.39
C PRO A 37 0.24 1.16 10.92
N ILE A 38 -0.46 2.29 10.78
CA ILE A 38 -1.86 2.30 10.28
C ILE A 38 -1.91 1.82 8.83
N MET A 39 -1.01 2.31 7.96
CA MET A 39 -0.88 1.85 6.58
C MET A 39 -0.61 0.34 6.54
N SER A 40 0.28 -0.18 7.39
CA SER A 40 0.56 -1.62 7.46
C SER A 40 -0.68 -2.43 7.81
N GLN A 41 -1.46 -2.00 8.80
CA GLN A 41 -2.69 -2.68 9.20
C GLN A 41 -3.74 -2.66 8.08
N LEU A 42 -3.89 -1.53 7.38
CA LEU A 42 -4.81 -1.38 6.25
C LEU A 42 -4.39 -2.26 5.07
N SER A 43 -3.13 -2.21 4.63
CA SER A 43 -2.65 -3.04 3.50
C SER A 43 -2.79 -4.54 3.81
N GLN A 44 -2.50 -4.97 5.05
CA GLN A 44 -2.72 -6.35 5.47
C GLN A 44 -4.21 -6.75 5.48
N LYS A 45 -5.10 -5.83 5.88
CA LYS A 45 -6.54 -6.06 5.84
C LYS A 45 -7.03 -6.18 4.39
N MET A 46 -6.60 -5.28 3.50
CA MET A 46 -6.94 -5.33 2.09
C MET A 46 -6.51 -6.64 1.44
N LEU A 47 -5.31 -7.13 1.75
CA LEU A 47 -4.87 -8.44 1.28
C LEU A 47 -5.82 -9.56 1.75
N ARG A 48 -6.10 -9.64 3.06
CA ARG A 48 -7.02 -10.67 3.60
C ARG A 48 -8.39 -10.60 2.95
N ASP A 49 -8.98 -9.40 2.89
CA ASP A 49 -10.31 -9.19 2.33
C ASP A 49 -10.36 -9.50 0.82
N SER A 50 -9.30 -9.17 0.06
CA SER A 50 -9.23 -9.49 -1.38
C SER A 50 -9.18 -10.99 -1.63
N LEU A 51 -8.49 -11.74 -0.78
CA LEU A 51 -8.43 -13.20 -0.84
C LEU A 51 -9.75 -13.84 -0.42
N ASP A 52 -10.38 -13.34 0.66
CA ASP A 52 -11.70 -13.79 1.09
C ASP A 52 -12.76 -13.52 0.02
N ALA A 53 -12.73 -12.33 -0.60
CA ALA A 53 -13.58 -11.98 -1.72
C ALA A 53 -13.38 -12.92 -2.90
N PHE A 54 -12.13 -13.27 -3.22
CA PHE A 54 -11.82 -14.19 -4.31
C PHE A 54 -12.35 -15.61 -4.04
N VAL A 55 -12.11 -16.16 -2.85
CA VAL A 55 -12.55 -17.52 -2.49
C VAL A 55 -14.07 -17.62 -2.48
N ARG A 56 -14.75 -16.60 -1.95
CA ARG A 56 -16.22 -16.58 -1.79
C ARG A 56 -16.95 -16.01 -3.01
N LYS A 57 -16.22 -15.50 -4.01
CA LYS A 57 -16.77 -14.72 -5.14
C LYS A 57 -17.62 -13.53 -4.66
N ASP A 58 -17.20 -12.90 -3.58
CA ASP A 58 -17.92 -11.78 -2.95
C ASP A 58 -17.50 -10.46 -3.60
N VAL A 59 -18.34 -9.97 -4.51
CA VAL A 59 -18.10 -8.71 -5.23
C VAL A 59 -18.27 -7.50 -4.32
N GLY A 60 -19.12 -7.59 -3.28
CA GLY A 60 -19.31 -6.52 -2.32
C GLY A 60 -18.04 -6.25 -1.53
N LEU A 61 -17.43 -7.33 -1.01
CA LEU A 61 -16.14 -7.24 -0.32
C LEU A 61 -15.02 -6.77 -1.26
N ALA A 62 -14.99 -7.24 -2.51
CA ALA A 62 -14.02 -6.77 -3.49
C ALA A 62 -14.10 -5.25 -3.73
N ARG A 63 -15.30 -4.68 -3.85
CA ARG A 63 -15.49 -3.23 -3.98
C ARG A 63 -15.02 -2.47 -2.75
N GLN A 64 -15.25 -3.00 -1.55
CA GLN A 64 -14.75 -2.38 -0.31
C GLN A 64 -13.22 -2.34 -0.25
N VAL A 65 -12.53 -3.36 -0.79
CA VAL A 65 -11.06 -3.34 -0.92
C VAL A 65 -10.62 -2.19 -1.80
N ILE A 66 -11.22 -2.05 -3.00
CA ILE A 66 -10.91 -0.97 -3.95
C ILE A 66 -11.15 0.41 -3.32
N GLU A 67 -12.23 0.58 -2.55
CA GLU A 67 -12.50 1.84 -1.86
C GLU A 67 -11.50 2.13 -0.73
N THR A 68 -11.02 1.09 -0.04
CA THR A 68 -10.06 1.20 1.08
C THR A 68 -8.69 1.68 0.60
N ASP A 69 -8.32 1.37 -0.64
CA ASP A 69 -7.06 1.79 -1.26
C ASP A 69 -6.84 3.30 -1.22
N ASN A 70 -7.90 4.08 -1.46
CA ASN A 70 -7.87 5.55 -1.37
C ASN A 70 -7.39 6.04 0.01
N LYS A 71 -7.66 5.29 1.09
CA LYS A 71 -7.19 5.65 2.44
C LYS A 71 -5.68 5.40 2.58
N VAL A 72 -5.16 4.32 2.00
CA VAL A 72 -3.72 4.03 2.00
C VAL A 72 -2.97 5.10 1.19
N ASP A 73 -3.51 5.49 0.05
CA ASP A 73 -2.98 6.57 -0.78
C ASP A 73 -2.95 7.92 -0.06
N ALA A 74 -4.03 8.27 0.63
CA ALA A 74 -4.11 9.50 1.43
C ALA A 74 -3.06 9.51 2.54
N LEU A 75 -2.87 8.38 3.24
CA LEU A 75 -1.85 8.23 4.28
C LEU A 75 -0.43 8.31 3.72
N LYS A 76 -0.14 7.66 2.58
CA LYS A 76 1.16 7.78 1.88
C LYS A 76 1.49 9.24 1.60
N ASN A 77 0.53 9.98 1.06
CA ASN A 77 0.70 11.40 0.74
C ASN A 77 0.87 12.26 2.01
N GLN A 78 0.20 11.91 3.11
CA GLN A 78 0.38 12.57 4.39
C GLN A 78 1.79 12.33 4.94
N VAL A 79 2.27 11.09 4.96
CA VAL A 79 3.62 10.73 5.38
C VAL A 79 4.67 11.48 4.56
N PHE A 80 4.49 11.55 3.23
CA PHE A 80 5.39 12.30 2.36
C PHE A 80 5.46 13.78 2.73
N ARG A 81 4.31 14.46 2.89
CA ARG A 81 4.25 15.88 3.25
C ARG A 81 4.87 16.15 4.62
N GLU A 82 4.61 15.28 5.60
CA GLU A 82 5.20 15.40 6.93
C GLU A 82 6.74 15.25 6.85
N LEU A 83 7.24 14.26 6.11
CA LEU A 83 8.68 14.05 6.01
C LEU A 83 9.42 15.16 5.24
N LEU A 84 8.73 15.86 4.32
CA LEU A 84 9.25 17.08 3.72
C LEU A 84 9.53 18.17 4.76
N THR A 85 8.69 18.34 5.78
CA THR A 85 8.94 19.39 6.79
C THR A 85 10.19 19.11 7.60
N PHE A 86 10.44 17.85 7.96
CA PHE A 86 11.68 17.44 8.63
C PHE A 86 12.92 17.72 7.76
N MET A 87 12.84 17.41 6.47
CA MET A 87 13.96 17.64 5.53
C MET A 87 14.25 19.12 5.31
N MET A 88 13.21 19.97 5.31
CA MET A 88 13.35 21.42 5.20
C MET A 88 13.91 22.07 6.47
N GLU A 89 13.58 21.52 7.63
CA GLU A 89 14.05 22.03 8.94
C GLU A 89 15.50 21.63 9.22
N ASP A 90 15.88 20.38 8.94
CA ASP A 90 17.26 19.89 9.12
C ASP A 90 17.66 18.93 7.98
N PRO A 91 18.58 19.33 7.08
CA PRO A 91 19.07 18.47 5.99
C PRO A 91 19.68 17.14 6.44
N ARG A 92 20.14 17.01 7.68
CA ARG A 92 20.67 15.74 8.23
C ARG A 92 19.57 14.69 8.44
N THR A 93 18.30 15.07 8.35
CA THR A 93 17.16 14.14 8.42
C THR A 93 16.86 13.46 7.09
N ILE A 94 17.37 13.99 5.97
CA ILE A 94 17.06 13.53 4.61
C ILE A 94 17.22 12.01 4.43
N PRO A 95 18.32 11.36 4.87
CA PRO A 95 18.47 9.91 4.68
C PRO A 95 17.36 9.10 5.37
N ARG A 96 17.05 9.45 6.64
CA ARG A 96 15.99 8.80 7.42
C ARG A 96 14.60 9.06 6.84
N ALA A 97 14.35 10.31 6.42
CA ALA A 97 13.09 10.70 5.78
C ALA A 97 12.86 9.93 4.47
N ILE A 98 13.88 9.80 3.62
CA ILE A 98 13.80 9.00 2.39
C ILE A 98 13.51 7.53 2.73
N GLY A 99 14.18 6.96 3.74
CA GLY A 99 13.91 5.58 4.17
C GLY A 99 12.44 5.36 4.56
N LEU A 100 11.85 6.28 5.33
CA LEU A 100 10.44 6.23 5.72
C LEU A 100 9.47 6.45 4.54
N ILE A 101 9.81 7.35 3.60
CA ILE A 101 9.05 7.52 2.35
C ILE A 101 9.02 6.21 1.57
N LEU A 102 10.16 5.53 1.43
CA LEU A 102 10.23 4.23 0.75
C LEU A 102 9.38 3.18 1.45
N VAL A 103 9.41 3.10 2.79
CA VAL A 103 8.53 2.18 3.55
C VAL A 103 7.06 2.46 3.25
N SER A 104 6.61 3.73 3.30
CA SER A 104 5.22 4.08 2.99
C SER A 104 4.81 3.70 1.56
N ARG A 105 5.72 3.87 0.60
CA ARG A 105 5.51 3.47 -0.80
C ARG A 105 5.43 1.95 -0.98
N HIS A 106 6.26 1.19 -0.28
CA HIS A 106 6.16 -0.28 -0.33
C HIS A 106 4.84 -0.79 0.26
N LEU A 107 4.33 -0.12 1.31
CA LEU A 107 3.01 -0.44 1.88
C LEU A 107 1.85 -0.11 0.94
N GLU A 108 1.92 1.02 0.22
CA GLU A 108 0.93 1.35 -0.82
C GLU A 108 0.97 0.34 -1.97
N ARG A 109 2.13 -0.09 -2.45
CA ARG A 109 2.20 -1.15 -3.46
C ARG A 109 1.60 -2.48 -3.01
N VAL A 110 1.68 -2.82 -1.73
CA VAL A 110 0.96 -3.99 -1.20
C VAL A 110 -0.56 -3.78 -1.30
N ALA A 111 -1.05 -2.57 -1.05
CA ALA A 111 -2.45 -2.23 -1.22
C ALA A 111 -2.87 -2.28 -2.71
N ASP A 112 -2.07 -1.73 -3.64
CA ASP A 112 -2.30 -1.81 -5.09
C ASP A 112 -2.46 -3.27 -5.56
N HIS A 113 -1.57 -4.16 -5.11
CA HIS A 113 -1.66 -5.58 -5.47
C HIS A 113 -2.92 -6.24 -4.89
N ALA A 114 -3.42 -5.79 -3.73
CA ALA A 114 -4.68 -6.28 -3.17
C ALA A 114 -5.88 -5.76 -3.98
N THR A 115 -5.83 -4.50 -4.44
CA THR A 115 -6.78 -3.91 -5.37
C THR A 115 -6.83 -4.70 -6.68
N ASN A 116 -5.69 -5.06 -7.27
CA ASN A 116 -5.63 -5.90 -8.49
C ASN A 116 -6.36 -7.24 -8.33
N ILE A 117 -6.20 -7.89 -7.18
CA ILE A 117 -6.89 -9.14 -6.85
C ILE A 117 -8.40 -8.89 -6.76
N ALA A 118 -8.81 -7.84 -6.05
CA ALA A 118 -10.22 -7.47 -5.88
C ALA A 118 -10.90 -7.13 -7.22
N GLU A 119 -10.27 -6.34 -8.08
CA GLU A 119 -10.77 -6.03 -9.43
C GLU A 119 -10.96 -7.30 -10.26
N MET A 120 -10.07 -8.29 -10.10
CA MET A 120 -10.21 -9.58 -10.77
C MET A 120 -11.44 -10.36 -10.27
N VAL A 121 -11.81 -10.25 -8.99
CA VAL A 121 -13.06 -10.83 -8.46
C VAL A 121 -14.27 -10.21 -9.14
N VAL A 122 -14.30 -8.88 -9.24
CA VAL A 122 -15.41 -8.17 -9.92
C VAL A 122 -15.53 -8.64 -11.37
N PHE A 123 -14.40 -8.73 -12.07
CA PHE A 123 -14.37 -9.24 -13.44
C PHE A 123 -14.85 -10.68 -13.56
N LEU A 124 -14.41 -11.57 -12.66
CA LEU A 124 -14.77 -12.99 -12.67
C LEU A 124 -16.28 -13.22 -12.48
N VAL A 125 -16.93 -12.41 -11.64
CA VAL A 125 -18.34 -12.59 -11.27
C VAL A 125 -19.29 -11.83 -12.20
N GLU A 126 -18.96 -10.58 -12.53
CA GLU A 126 -19.86 -9.71 -13.30
C GLU A 126 -19.52 -9.65 -14.79
N GLY A 127 -18.36 -10.19 -15.21
CA GLY A 127 -17.87 -10.06 -16.59
C GLY A 127 -17.48 -8.63 -16.98
N ARG A 128 -17.48 -7.69 -16.01
CA ARG A 128 -17.17 -6.27 -16.23
C ARG A 128 -15.72 -5.99 -15.86
N ASN A 129 -14.99 -5.40 -16.79
CA ASN A 129 -13.66 -4.90 -16.52
C ASN A 129 -13.77 -3.49 -15.91
N ILE A 130 -13.50 -3.38 -14.62
CA ILE A 130 -13.54 -2.10 -13.89
C ILE A 130 -12.14 -1.47 -13.73
N ARG A 131 -11.11 -2.08 -14.32
CA ARG A 131 -9.74 -1.56 -14.28
C ARG A 131 -9.70 -0.19 -14.96
N HIS A 132 -9.27 0.84 -14.24
CA HIS A 132 -9.16 2.23 -14.70
C HIS A 132 -10.47 2.98 -15.01
N ALA A 133 -11.62 2.59 -14.44
CA ALA A 133 -12.87 3.34 -14.63
C ALA A 133 -12.83 4.80 -14.09
N SER A 134 -11.79 5.16 -13.35
CA SER A 134 -11.59 6.46 -12.68
C SER A 134 -10.56 7.39 -13.35
N GLN A 135 -10.02 7.08 -14.54
CA GLN A 135 -9.27 8.06 -15.33
C GLN A 135 -10.16 8.70 -16.39
N PRO A 136 -10.55 9.99 -16.27
CA PRO A 136 -11.06 10.73 -17.41
C PRO A 136 -9.94 10.76 -18.46
N SER A 137 -10.24 10.30 -19.67
CA SER A 137 -9.39 10.59 -20.83
C SER A 137 -9.28 12.11 -20.97
N ALA A 138 -8.08 12.63 -20.73
CA ALA A 138 -7.69 13.95 -21.20
C ALA A 138 -7.20 13.82 -22.66
#